data_AF-A0A955PJT4-F1
#
_entry.id   AF-A0A955PJT4-F1
#
_cell.length_a   1.000
_cell.length_b   1.000
_cell.length_c   1.000
_cell.angle_alpha   90.00
_cell.angle_beta   90.00
_cell.angle_gamma   90.00
#
_symmetry.space_group_name_H-M   'P 1'
#
loop_
_entity.id
_entity.type
_entity.pdbx_description
1 polymer ?
#
loop_
_entity_poly.entity_id
_entity_poly.type
_entity_poly.pdbx_seq_one_letter_code
_entity_poly.pdbx_strand_id
1 'polypeptide(L)'
;TIQVDSSSSAVHHFHEEKAVPRCAECHIEHQGTIELADMNDSFCTACHRTLDPDSGARAVAFTTAPGDHPNLRMWRLNLPDPGRLKFNHKMHMNPEGVLTGEGNDPQAKRVLKCEDCHRLDPRGEYMEPVVYEEHCGVCHAHRIQPLPDGDQVPHDGPEGVREFLLRYYYAHPEKAEPEQNRRLRYVDRDEEAFEKSVRARVNEIERIIYRIGSEERCVQCHYVTKEASTEIEDLAPLPKVETPDVPERWLDHSRFAHEAHSTVSCEECHPGVLQSEKATDLLFFDSIVTCAKCHAPKQDRNNCTLCHDFHPNNWKTSKTLEARNLASLTSP
;
A
#
# COMPACT_ATOMS: atom_id res chain seq x y z
N THR A 1 25.36 -5.83 18.07
CA THR A 1 23.99 -5.41 18.43
C THR A 1 23.73 -4.09 17.74
N ILE A 2 23.12 -4.13 16.56
CA ILE A 2 22.84 -2.95 15.75
C ILE A 2 21.36 -2.65 15.99
N GLN A 3 21.07 -1.59 16.74
CA GLN A 3 19.75 -0.97 16.74
C GLN A 3 19.75 0.07 15.64
N VAL A 4 18.99 -0.20 14.59
CA VAL A 4 18.60 0.80 13.59
C VAL A 4 17.29 1.37 14.10
N ASP A 5 17.32 2.58 14.63
CA ASP A 5 16.12 3.34 14.94
C ASP A 5 15.75 4.15 13.69
N SER A 6 14.71 3.72 12.98
CA SER A 6 14.29 4.23 11.67
C SER A 6 13.15 5.24 11.80
N SER A 7 13.31 6.24 12.65
CA SER A 7 12.44 7.42 12.69
C SER A 7 13.21 8.68 12.34
N SER A 8 13.61 8.82 11.07
CA SER A 8 14.09 10.11 10.57
C SER A 8 12.89 11.00 10.26
N SER A 9 12.33 11.62 11.30
CA SER A 9 11.66 12.91 11.15
C SER A 9 12.57 13.88 10.39
N ALA A 10 12.02 14.94 9.79
CA ALA A 10 12.82 16.07 9.34
C ALA A 10 13.67 16.56 10.52
N VAL A 11 14.94 16.15 10.55
CA VAL A 11 15.91 16.58 11.53
C VAL A 11 16.22 18.00 11.14
N HIS A 12 15.67 18.97 11.87
CA HIS A 12 16.30 20.29 11.93
C HIS A 12 17.76 20.03 12.31
N HIS A 13 18.68 20.30 11.38
CA HIS A 13 20.10 20.10 11.62
C HIS A 13 20.47 20.83 12.91
N PHE A 14 20.96 20.09 13.92
CA PHE A 14 21.52 20.70 15.11
C PHE A 14 22.77 21.47 14.68
N HIS A 15 22.64 22.79 14.53
CA HIS A 15 23.76 23.65 14.19
C HIS A 15 24.67 23.77 15.42
N GLU A 16 25.70 22.93 15.50
CA GLU A 16 26.57 22.92 16.68
C GLU A 16 27.51 24.13 16.78
N GLU A 17 27.69 24.95 15.73
CA GLU A 17 28.63 26.10 15.80
C GLU A 17 28.24 27.37 14.99
N LYS A 18 26.99 27.51 14.55
CA LYS A 18 26.49 28.81 14.05
C LYS A 18 25.15 29.09 14.69
N ALA A 19 25.05 30.24 15.35
CA ALA A 19 23.91 30.70 16.14
C ALA A 19 22.59 30.12 15.60
N VAL A 20 21.97 29.23 16.37
CA VAL A 20 20.61 28.77 16.10
C VAL A 20 19.75 30.04 15.99
N PRO A 21 19.11 30.31 14.85
CA PRO A 21 18.22 31.46 14.72
C PRO A 21 17.20 31.41 15.85
N ARG A 22 17.01 32.50 16.59
CA ARG A 22 15.94 32.53 17.59
C ARG A 22 14.62 32.21 16.89
N CYS A 23 13.66 31.59 17.57
CA CYS A 23 12.34 31.31 16.98
C CYS A 23 11.78 32.56 16.28
N ALA A 24 11.99 33.75 16.86
CA ALA A 24 11.58 35.04 16.32
C ALA A 24 12.29 35.52 15.02
N GLU A 25 13.39 34.89 14.61
CA GLU A 25 14.08 35.20 13.35
C GLU A 25 13.37 34.58 12.13
N CYS A 26 12.63 33.48 12.33
CA CYS A 26 11.74 32.89 11.33
C CYS A 26 10.26 33.14 11.66
N HIS A 27 9.85 32.99 12.92
CA HIS A 27 8.49 33.23 13.42
C HIS A 27 8.31 34.68 13.87
N ILE A 28 7.95 35.58 12.95
CA ILE A 28 7.56 36.97 13.25
C ILE A 28 6.28 37.03 14.11
N GLU A 29 5.58 35.91 14.25
CA GLU A 29 4.30 35.71 14.93
C GLU A 29 4.24 36.18 16.39
N HIS A 30 5.38 36.25 17.10
CA HIS A 30 5.46 36.88 18.42
C HIS A 30 5.42 38.43 18.41
N GLN A 31 5.31 39.05 17.24
CA GLN A 31 5.10 40.50 17.04
C GLN A 31 3.64 40.87 16.71
N GLY A 32 2.72 39.88 16.68
CA GLY A 32 1.31 40.12 16.97
C GLY A 32 0.30 40.08 15.81
N THR A 33 0.65 39.71 14.58
CA THR A 33 -0.34 39.69 13.45
C THR A 33 -0.08 38.71 12.28
N ILE A 34 0.92 37.82 12.30
CA ILE A 34 1.28 37.02 11.10
C ILE A 34 1.23 35.53 11.43
N GLU A 35 0.32 34.77 10.80
CA GLU A 35 0.26 33.30 10.90
C GLU A 35 1.40 32.65 10.09
N LEU A 36 1.88 31.46 10.49
CA LEU A 36 2.85 30.66 9.72
C LEU A 36 2.50 30.49 8.22
N ALA A 37 1.21 30.50 7.89
CA ALA A 37 0.69 30.43 6.52
C ALA A 37 1.08 31.66 5.65
N ASP A 38 1.43 32.79 6.27
CA ASP A 38 1.79 34.04 5.60
C ASP A 38 3.32 34.21 5.45
N MET A 39 4.12 33.18 5.76
CA MET A 39 5.57 33.23 5.55
C MET A 39 5.92 33.27 4.06
N ASN A 40 6.76 34.22 3.67
CA ASN A 40 7.29 34.30 2.30
C ASN A 40 8.46 33.32 2.10
N ASP A 41 8.57 32.72 0.91
CA ASP A 41 9.69 31.84 0.53
C ASP A 41 11.07 32.46 0.73
N SER A 42 11.17 33.79 0.75
CA SER A 42 12.41 34.52 1.04
C SER A 42 13.01 34.13 2.39
N PHE A 43 12.19 33.85 3.42
CA PHE A 43 12.66 33.40 4.73
C PHE A 43 13.32 32.03 4.64
N CYS A 44 12.68 31.08 3.96
CA CYS A 44 13.22 29.72 3.78
C CYS A 44 14.49 29.76 2.91
N THR A 45 14.44 30.47 1.78
CA THR A 45 15.54 30.49 0.81
C THR A 45 16.74 31.33 1.26
N ALA A 46 16.60 32.21 2.27
CA ALA A 46 17.72 32.94 2.86
C ALA A 46 18.83 32.01 3.38
N CYS A 47 18.43 30.86 3.92
CA CYS A 47 19.37 29.82 4.37
C CYS A 47 19.41 28.63 3.41
N HIS A 48 18.26 28.10 2.99
CA HIS A 48 18.18 26.82 2.27
C HIS A 48 18.58 26.86 0.79
N ARG A 49 18.81 28.05 0.20
CA ARG A 49 19.24 28.16 -1.20
C ARG A 49 20.65 27.63 -1.45
N THR A 50 21.53 27.71 -0.43
CA THR A 50 22.96 27.41 -0.56
C THR A 50 23.43 26.28 0.36
N LEU A 51 22.51 25.59 1.05
CA LEU A 51 22.87 24.43 1.87
C LEU A 51 23.43 23.30 0.99
N ASP A 52 24.29 22.48 1.61
CA ASP A 52 24.96 21.36 0.97
C ASP A 52 23.94 20.32 0.46
N PRO A 53 24.07 19.80 -0.79
CA PRO A 53 23.21 18.74 -1.31
C PRO A 53 23.08 17.50 -0.41
N ASP A 54 24.09 17.19 0.40
CA ASP A 54 24.08 16.06 1.33
C ASP A 54 23.16 16.30 2.55
N SER A 55 22.78 17.56 2.79
CA SER A 55 21.80 17.96 3.80
C SER A 55 20.35 17.99 3.29
N GLY A 56 20.15 17.81 1.98
CA GLY A 56 18.85 17.88 1.29
C GLY A 56 18.91 18.59 -0.06
N ALA A 57 17.77 18.67 -0.78
CA ALA A 57 17.71 19.45 -2.01
C ALA A 57 17.75 20.96 -1.73
N ARG A 58 18.39 21.74 -2.61
CA ARG A 58 18.40 23.22 -2.52
C ARG A 58 16.97 23.76 -2.58
N ALA A 59 16.62 24.65 -1.66
CA ALA A 59 15.32 25.31 -1.70
C ALA A 59 15.34 26.48 -2.69
N VAL A 60 14.30 26.56 -3.50
CA VAL A 60 14.01 27.71 -4.36
C VAL A 60 12.61 28.22 -4.04
N ALA A 61 12.34 29.48 -4.36
CA ALA A 61 11.01 30.04 -4.15
C ALA A 61 10.01 29.42 -5.12
N PHE A 62 8.76 29.26 -4.72
CA PHE A 62 7.66 28.80 -5.56
C PHE A 62 7.53 29.64 -6.84
N THR A 63 7.91 30.92 -6.79
CA THR A 63 7.85 31.85 -7.92
C THR A 63 9.00 31.70 -8.93
N THR A 64 10.00 30.85 -8.69
CA THR A 64 11.05 30.58 -9.68
C THR A 64 10.49 29.79 -10.86
N ALA A 65 11.18 29.79 -12.00
CA ALA A 65 10.66 29.12 -13.19
C ALA A 65 10.37 27.64 -12.86
N PRO A 66 9.36 27.00 -13.46
CA PRO A 66 8.94 25.64 -13.11
C PRO A 66 10.06 24.56 -13.11
N GLY A 67 11.21 24.82 -13.74
CA GLY A 67 12.39 23.94 -13.73
C GLY A 67 13.45 24.23 -12.67
N ASP A 68 13.36 25.32 -11.91
CA ASP A 68 14.33 25.65 -10.86
C ASP A 68 14.05 24.87 -9.55
N HIS A 69 12.81 24.40 -9.37
CA HIS A 69 12.43 23.59 -8.22
C HIS A 69 12.92 22.14 -8.38
N PRO A 70 13.56 21.56 -7.36
CA PRO A 70 13.98 20.16 -7.44
C PRO A 70 12.80 19.23 -7.70
N ASN A 71 13.00 18.24 -8.59
CA ASN A 71 12.09 17.13 -8.72
C ASN A 71 11.98 16.36 -7.40
N LEU A 72 10.86 15.65 -7.24
CA LEU A 72 10.66 14.75 -6.11
C LEU A 72 11.78 13.69 -6.08
N ARG A 73 12.14 13.24 -4.87
CA ARG A 73 13.28 12.33 -4.66
C ARG A 73 13.21 11.08 -5.53
N MET A 74 12.02 10.50 -5.67
CA MET A 74 11.80 9.28 -6.47
C MET A 74 12.21 9.49 -7.93
N TRP A 75 11.81 10.62 -8.51
CA TRP A 75 12.20 11.00 -9.87
C TRP A 75 13.67 11.38 -9.99
N ARG A 76 14.23 12.15 -9.04
CA ARG A 76 15.66 12.52 -9.07
C ARG A 76 16.62 11.34 -9.00
N LEU A 77 16.25 10.32 -8.22
CA LEU A 77 17.05 9.13 -8.00
C LEU A 77 16.63 7.95 -8.88
N ASN A 78 15.64 8.14 -9.75
CA ASN A 78 15.05 7.10 -10.59
C ASN A 78 14.66 5.85 -9.79
N LEU A 79 14.02 6.06 -8.64
CA LEU A 79 13.52 5.00 -7.78
C LEU A 79 12.14 4.56 -8.29
N PRO A 80 11.86 3.24 -8.30
CA PRO A 80 10.52 2.75 -8.61
C PRO A 80 9.54 3.07 -7.47
N ASP A 81 8.25 2.90 -7.74
CA ASP A 81 7.28 2.77 -6.67
C ASP A 81 7.64 1.56 -5.78
N PRO A 82 7.62 1.71 -4.43
CA PRO A 82 7.99 0.62 -3.53
C PRO A 82 6.97 -0.53 -3.50
N GLY A 83 5.74 -0.32 -3.98
CA GLY A 83 4.70 -1.32 -4.03
C GLY A 83 5.12 -2.59 -4.78
N ARG A 84 4.94 -3.73 -4.12
CA ARG A 84 5.32 -5.08 -4.57
C ARG A 84 4.09 -5.95 -4.83
N LEU A 85 3.21 -5.43 -5.67
CA LEU A 85 2.06 -6.15 -6.18
C LEU A 85 2.15 -6.24 -7.70
N LYS A 86 1.76 -7.38 -8.28
CA LYS A 86 1.58 -7.49 -9.73
C LYS A 86 0.23 -6.86 -10.08
N PHE A 87 0.23 -5.55 -10.23
CA PHE A 87 -0.95 -4.79 -10.61
C PHE A 87 -0.74 -4.06 -11.94
N ASN A 88 -1.82 -3.97 -12.72
CA ASN A 88 -1.81 -3.42 -14.08
C ASN A 88 -3.05 -2.55 -14.27
N HIS A 89 -2.90 -1.22 -14.16
CA HIS A 89 -4.00 -0.28 -14.32
C HIS A 89 -4.61 -0.36 -15.72
N LYS A 90 -3.80 -0.47 -16.77
CA LYS A 90 -4.27 -0.54 -18.16
C LYS A 90 -5.24 -1.69 -18.41
N MET A 91 -5.00 -2.84 -17.80
CA MET A 91 -5.91 -3.98 -17.87
C MET A 91 -7.22 -3.70 -17.13
N HIS A 92 -7.15 -3.14 -15.92
CA HIS A 92 -8.32 -2.89 -15.08
C HIS A 92 -9.19 -1.72 -15.56
N MET A 93 -8.57 -0.69 -16.14
CA MET A 93 -9.22 0.52 -16.63
C MET A 93 -9.63 0.44 -18.11
N ASN A 94 -9.87 -0.77 -18.61
CA ASN A 94 -10.32 -0.97 -19.99
C ASN A 94 -11.71 -0.31 -20.20
N PRO A 95 -11.86 0.65 -21.14
CA PRO A 95 -13.13 1.32 -21.40
C PRO A 95 -14.22 0.39 -21.96
N GLU A 96 -13.86 -0.76 -22.54
CA GLU A 96 -14.81 -1.81 -22.96
C GLU A 96 -15.29 -2.70 -21.81
N GLY A 97 -14.75 -2.47 -20.61
CA GLY A 97 -15.01 -3.23 -19.39
C GLY A 97 -14.12 -4.46 -19.23
N VAL A 98 -13.93 -4.85 -17.97
CA VAL A 98 -13.19 -6.06 -17.56
C VAL A 98 -14.15 -7.16 -17.17
N LEU A 99 -13.77 -8.41 -17.46
CA LEU A 99 -14.56 -9.58 -17.06
C LEU A 99 -14.47 -9.76 -15.54
N THR A 100 -15.62 -9.83 -14.88
CA THR A 100 -15.71 -9.98 -13.42
C THR A 100 -16.21 -11.35 -12.98
N GLY A 101 -16.95 -12.06 -13.84
CA GLY A 101 -17.57 -13.34 -13.46
C GLY A 101 -18.68 -13.22 -12.42
N GLU A 102 -19.13 -11.99 -12.12
CA GLU A 102 -20.15 -11.70 -11.12
C GLU A 102 -21.48 -12.38 -11.45
N GLY A 103 -22.22 -12.78 -10.41
CA GLY A 103 -23.49 -13.49 -10.58
C GLY A 103 -23.35 -14.90 -11.20
N ASN A 104 -22.14 -15.46 -11.23
CA ASN A 104 -21.78 -16.68 -11.95
C ASN A 104 -21.98 -16.57 -13.48
N ASP A 105 -21.91 -15.35 -14.04
CA ASP A 105 -21.90 -15.13 -15.48
C ASP A 105 -20.46 -14.91 -15.99
N PRO A 106 -19.88 -15.84 -16.76
CA PRO A 106 -18.53 -15.70 -17.31
C PRO A 106 -18.34 -14.50 -18.25
N GLN A 107 -19.43 -13.90 -18.74
CA GLN A 107 -19.43 -12.74 -19.62
C GLN A 107 -19.78 -11.44 -18.89
N ALA A 108 -20.02 -11.48 -17.58
CA ALA A 108 -20.24 -10.28 -16.78
C ALA A 108 -19.03 -9.34 -16.92
N LYS A 109 -19.29 -8.11 -17.36
CA LYS A 109 -18.30 -7.05 -17.52
C LYS A 109 -18.61 -5.87 -16.61
N ARG A 110 -17.56 -5.23 -16.11
CA ARG A 110 -17.64 -3.96 -15.39
C ARG A 110 -16.65 -2.96 -16.01
N VAL A 111 -17.13 -1.75 -16.30
CA VAL A 111 -16.24 -0.62 -16.59
C VAL A 111 -15.90 0.01 -15.25
N LEU A 112 -14.63 -0.04 -14.87
CA LEU A 112 -14.14 0.49 -13.60
C LEU A 112 -13.85 1.99 -13.69
N LYS A 113 -13.96 2.66 -12.54
CA LYS A 113 -13.55 4.04 -12.31
C LYS A 113 -12.48 4.09 -11.23
N CYS A 114 -11.78 5.22 -11.12
CA CYS A 114 -10.74 5.42 -10.11
C CYS A 114 -11.28 5.16 -8.70
N GLU A 115 -12.50 5.60 -8.42
CA GLU A 115 -13.14 5.53 -7.10
C GLU A 115 -13.53 4.11 -6.68
N ASP A 116 -13.56 3.15 -7.61
CA ASP A 116 -13.82 1.74 -7.30
C ASP A 116 -12.69 1.13 -6.47
N CYS A 117 -11.47 1.71 -6.54
CA CYS A 117 -10.29 1.30 -5.79
C CYS A 117 -9.72 2.41 -4.88
N HIS A 118 -9.73 3.66 -5.35
CA HIS A 118 -9.15 4.80 -4.64
C HIS A 118 -10.26 5.62 -3.98
N ARG A 119 -10.47 5.37 -2.69
CA ARG A 119 -11.45 6.13 -1.90
C ARG A 119 -10.75 7.22 -1.10
N LEU A 120 -11.39 8.38 -1.06
CA LEU A 120 -10.93 9.47 -0.19
C LEU A 120 -11.15 9.09 1.27
N ASP A 121 -10.23 9.52 2.13
CA ASP A 121 -10.43 9.48 3.57
C ASP A 121 -11.64 10.37 3.96
N PRO A 122 -12.19 10.22 5.18
CA PRO A 122 -13.35 10.99 5.61
C PRO A 122 -13.15 12.52 5.66
N ARG A 123 -11.90 13.00 5.62
CA ARG A 123 -11.56 14.43 5.57
C ARG A 123 -11.34 14.92 4.13
N GLY A 124 -11.31 14.01 3.17
CA GLY A 124 -11.02 14.31 1.77
C GLY A 124 -9.55 14.70 1.53
N GLU A 125 -8.66 14.48 2.49
CA GLU A 125 -7.26 14.88 2.35
C GLU A 125 -6.49 13.83 1.54
N TYR A 126 -6.43 12.61 2.06
CA TYR A 126 -5.68 11.51 1.48
C TYR A 126 -6.58 10.41 0.92
N MET A 127 -5.95 9.42 0.28
CA MET A 127 -6.62 8.19 -0.12
C MET A 127 -6.56 7.18 1.03
N GLU A 128 -7.63 6.42 1.22
CA GLU A 128 -7.65 5.27 2.13
C GLU A 128 -6.79 4.12 1.58
N PRO A 129 -6.26 3.26 2.45
CA PRO A 129 -5.56 2.06 2.03
C PRO A 129 -6.46 1.13 1.20
N VAL A 130 -5.90 0.57 0.12
CA VAL A 130 -6.59 -0.44 -0.69
C VAL A 130 -6.59 -1.77 0.06
N VAL A 131 -7.77 -2.18 0.54
CA VAL A 131 -8.02 -3.50 1.16
C VAL A 131 -8.59 -4.50 0.15
N TYR A 132 -8.12 -5.74 0.21
CA TYR A 132 -8.48 -6.77 -0.77
C TYR A 132 -9.99 -7.05 -0.78
N GLU A 133 -10.61 -7.27 0.39
CA GLU A 133 -12.02 -7.68 0.51
C GLU A 133 -12.97 -6.69 -0.17
N GLU A 134 -12.63 -5.39 -0.09
CA GLU A 134 -13.49 -4.32 -0.57
C GLU A 134 -13.23 -3.93 -2.02
N HIS A 135 -11.98 -4.04 -2.49
CA HIS A 135 -11.57 -3.51 -3.80
C HIS A 135 -11.26 -4.59 -4.82
N CYS A 136 -10.72 -5.73 -4.38
CA CYS A 136 -10.33 -6.83 -5.25
C CYS A 136 -11.31 -7.99 -5.20
N GLY A 137 -11.69 -8.43 -3.98
CA GLY A 137 -12.51 -9.61 -3.70
C GLY A 137 -13.94 -9.52 -4.25
N VAL A 138 -14.42 -8.30 -4.54
CA VAL A 138 -15.71 -8.05 -5.20
C VAL A 138 -15.78 -8.67 -6.60
N CYS A 139 -14.66 -8.73 -7.31
CA CYS A 139 -14.55 -9.33 -8.65
C CYS A 139 -13.66 -10.58 -8.65
N HIS A 140 -12.56 -10.58 -7.91
CA HIS A 140 -11.56 -11.64 -7.86
C HIS A 140 -11.73 -12.54 -6.64
N ALA A 141 -12.74 -13.42 -6.62
CA ALA A 141 -12.90 -14.37 -5.51
C ALA A 141 -11.73 -15.39 -5.42
N HIS A 142 -11.18 -15.59 -4.23
CA HIS A 142 -10.18 -16.64 -3.91
C HIS A 142 -10.77 -18.06 -3.90
N ARG A 143 -11.50 -18.46 -4.95
CA ARG A 143 -11.75 -19.89 -5.13
C ARG A 143 -10.42 -20.50 -5.58
N ILE A 144 -10.01 -21.63 -5.03
CA ILE A 144 -8.82 -22.33 -5.53
C ILE A 144 -9.27 -23.69 -6.06
N GLN A 145 -8.84 -24.04 -7.27
CA GLN A 145 -8.94 -25.41 -7.72
C GLN A 145 -7.69 -26.10 -7.16
N PRO A 146 -7.83 -26.94 -6.11
CA PRO A 146 -8.64 -28.16 -6.13
C PRO A 146 -9.65 -28.30 -4.98
N LEU A 147 -9.99 -27.24 -4.23
CA LEU A 147 -11.01 -27.37 -3.17
C LEU A 147 -12.38 -27.68 -3.82
N PRO A 148 -12.99 -28.85 -3.55
CA PRO A 148 -14.10 -29.40 -4.37
C PRO A 148 -15.37 -28.53 -4.43
N ASP A 149 -15.58 -27.67 -3.44
CA ASP A 149 -16.80 -26.85 -3.33
C ASP A 149 -16.58 -25.39 -3.75
N GLY A 150 -15.39 -25.03 -4.24
CA GLY A 150 -15.08 -23.66 -4.61
C GLY A 150 -15.08 -22.69 -3.42
N ASP A 151 -14.89 -23.21 -2.20
CA ASP A 151 -14.80 -22.43 -0.98
C ASP A 151 -13.71 -21.36 -1.10
N GLN A 152 -14.00 -20.18 -0.56
CA GLN A 152 -13.06 -19.07 -0.56
C GLN A 152 -12.01 -19.32 0.52
N VAL A 153 -10.75 -19.37 0.11
CA VAL A 153 -9.63 -19.35 1.04
C VAL A 153 -9.50 -17.92 1.56
N PRO A 154 -9.23 -17.72 2.87
CA PRO A 154 -8.97 -16.38 3.40
C PRO A 154 -7.80 -15.72 2.66
N HIS A 155 -7.90 -14.41 2.40
CA HIS A 155 -6.75 -13.64 1.96
C HIS A 155 -5.85 -13.37 3.17
N ASP A 156 -4.93 -14.28 3.41
CA ASP A 156 -4.00 -14.21 4.53
C ASP A 156 -2.60 -14.64 4.08
N GLY A 157 -1.62 -14.50 4.96
CA GLY A 157 -0.31 -15.09 4.80
C GLY A 157 -0.36 -16.61 4.71
N PRO A 158 0.72 -17.25 4.25
CA PRO A 158 0.83 -18.71 4.14
C PRO A 158 0.41 -19.47 5.40
N GLU A 159 0.69 -18.92 6.58
CA GLU A 159 0.30 -19.44 7.89
C GLU A 159 -1.22 -19.57 8.02
N GLY A 160 -1.96 -18.48 7.78
CA GLY A 160 -3.42 -18.44 7.91
C GLY A 160 -4.13 -19.31 6.87
N VAL A 161 -3.60 -19.33 5.64
CA VAL A 161 -4.07 -20.23 4.57
C VAL A 161 -3.89 -21.70 4.99
N ARG A 162 -2.72 -22.07 5.53
CA ARG A 162 -2.46 -23.43 6.02
C ARG A 162 -3.43 -23.82 7.13
N GLU A 163 -3.64 -22.93 8.10
CA GLU A 163 -4.56 -23.18 9.21
C GLU A 163 -5.99 -23.44 8.70
N PHE A 164 -6.45 -22.62 7.75
CA PHE A 164 -7.74 -22.83 7.10
C PHE A 164 -7.83 -24.22 6.43
N LEU A 165 -6.82 -24.61 5.65
CA LEU A 165 -6.80 -25.90 4.97
C LEU A 165 -6.80 -27.08 5.95
N LEU A 166 -6.03 -26.99 7.05
CA LEU A 166 -6.05 -28.00 8.11
C LEU A 166 -7.46 -28.14 8.68
N ARG A 167 -8.06 -27.04 9.14
CA ARG A 167 -9.42 -27.03 9.71
C ARG A 167 -10.45 -27.60 8.73
N TYR A 168 -10.34 -27.24 7.45
CA TYR A 168 -11.19 -27.75 6.38
C TYR A 168 -11.13 -29.28 6.28
N TYR A 169 -9.93 -29.84 6.14
CA TYR A 169 -9.78 -31.30 5.95
C TYR A 169 -10.07 -32.12 7.21
N TYR A 170 -9.91 -31.55 8.41
CA TYR A 170 -10.40 -32.17 9.64
C TYR A 170 -11.93 -32.17 9.71
N ALA A 171 -12.61 -31.12 9.24
CA ALA A 171 -14.07 -31.04 9.19
C ALA A 171 -14.68 -31.89 8.06
N HIS A 172 -13.90 -32.17 7.01
CA HIS A 172 -14.31 -32.90 5.82
C HIS A 172 -13.42 -34.13 5.57
N PRO A 173 -13.44 -35.14 6.47
CA PRO A 173 -12.54 -36.28 6.38
C PRO A 173 -12.72 -37.09 5.09
N GLU A 174 -13.92 -37.11 4.52
CA GLU A 174 -14.22 -37.73 3.22
C GLU A 174 -13.43 -37.12 2.05
N LYS A 175 -12.96 -35.87 2.20
CA LYS A 175 -12.15 -35.15 1.19
C LYS A 175 -10.65 -35.30 1.43
N ALA A 176 -10.25 -35.62 2.66
CA ALA A 176 -8.86 -35.88 3.05
C ALA A 176 -8.45 -37.35 2.81
N GLU A 177 -9.38 -38.30 2.99
CA GLU A 177 -9.09 -39.72 2.95
C GLU A 177 -9.20 -40.35 1.54
N PRO A 178 -8.38 -41.39 1.24
CA PRO A 178 -8.57 -42.23 0.07
C PRO A 178 -9.97 -42.85 0.04
N GLU A 179 -10.51 -43.07 -1.16
CA GLU A 179 -11.90 -43.54 -1.35
C GLU A 179 -12.24 -44.82 -0.56
N GLN A 180 -11.26 -45.71 -0.39
CA GLN A 180 -11.38 -46.97 0.34
C GLN A 180 -11.67 -46.78 1.84
N ASN A 181 -11.22 -45.67 2.43
CA ASN A 181 -11.36 -45.38 3.87
C ASN A 181 -12.60 -44.54 4.19
N ARG A 182 -13.25 -43.93 3.18
CA ARG A 182 -14.40 -43.03 3.37
C ARG A 182 -15.65 -43.69 3.96
N ARG A 183 -15.73 -45.03 3.92
CA ARG A 183 -16.88 -45.82 4.44
C ARG A 183 -16.63 -46.43 5.82
N LEU A 184 -15.44 -46.23 6.39
CA LEU A 184 -15.13 -46.72 7.73
C LEU A 184 -15.93 -45.94 8.77
N ARG A 185 -16.36 -46.62 9.85
CA ARG A 185 -16.94 -45.94 11.01
C ARG A 185 -15.85 -45.13 11.69
N TYR A 186 -16.20 -43.98 12.26
CA TYR A 186 -15.25 -43.11 12.98
C TYR A 186 -14.45 -43.85 14.06
N VAL A 187 -15.09 -44.80 14.77
CA VAL A 187 -14.44 -45.62 15.82
C VAL A 187 -13.43 -46.65 15.29
N ASP A 188 -13.49 -46.97 14.00
CA ASP A 188 -12.60 -47.94 13.33
C ASP A 188 -11.52 -47.22 12.49
N ARG A 189 -11.44 -45.88 12.57
CA ARG A 189 -10.47 -45.07 11.84
C ARG A 189 -9.10 -45.13 12.51
N ASP A 190 -8.07 -45.34 11.70
CA ASP A 190 -6.69 -45.13 12.08
C ASP A 190 -6.39 -43.62 12.09
N GLU A 191 -6.28 -43.04 13.29
CA GLU A 191 -6.08 -41.60 13.46
C GLU A 191 -4.74 -41.13 12.89
N GLU A 192 -3.67 -41.92 13.02
CA GLU A 192 -2.35 -41.56 12.49
C GLU A 192 -2.37 -41.53 10.96
N ALA A 193 -3.02 -42.53 10.34
CA ALA A 193 -3.21 -42.56 8.89
C ALA A 193 -4.08 -41.40 8.40
N PHE A 194 -5.10 -41.02 9.16
CA PHE A 194 -5.97 -39.89 8.84
C PHE A 194 -5.25 -38.55 8.92
N GLU A 195 -4.52 -38.28 10.00
CA GLU A 195 -3.75 -37.05 10.11
C GLU A 195 -2.72 -36.93 8.98
N LYS A 196 -2.07 -38.06 8.61
CA LYS A 196 -1.14 -38.10 7.49
C LYS A 196 -1.83 -37.77 6.16
N SER A 197 -3.06 -38.23 5.95
CA SER A 197 -3.81 -37.89 4.73
C SER A 197 -4.20 -36.41 4.70
N VAL A 198 -4.59 -35.84 5.84
CA VAL A 198 -4.83 -34.40 5.98
C VAL A 198 -3.57 -33.60 5.62
N ARG A 199 -2.41 -33.91 6.22
CA ARG A 199 -1.14 -33.23 5.93
C ARG A 199 -0.74 -33.35 4.46
N ALA A 200 -0.88 -34.54 3.88
CA ALA A 200 -0.60 -34.76 2.46
C ALA A 200 -1.46 -33.88 1.55
N ARG A 201 -2.74 -33.73 1.89
CA ARG A 201 -3.68 -32.92 1.12
C ARG A 201 -3.38 -31.43 1.23
N VAL A 202 -3.05 -30.93 2.43
CA VAL A 202 -2.60 -29.54 2.63
C VAL A 202 -1.34 -29.25 1.80
N ASN A 203 -0.33 -30.11 1.89
CA ASN A 203 0.91 -29.96 1.12
C ASN A 203 0.66 -29.97 -0.40
N GLU A 204 -0.28 -30.79 -0.88
CA GLU A 204 -0.70 -30.81 -2.29
C GLU A 204 -1.29 -29.46 -2.72
N ILE A 205 -2.23 -28.91 -1.93
CA ILE A 205 -2.87 -27.63 -2.24
C ILE A 205 -1.84 -26.50 -2.25
N GLU A 206 -0.99 -26.41 -1.24
CA GLU A 206 0.02 -25.34 -1.14
C GLU A 206 1.00 -25.36 -2.30
N ARG A 207 1.41 -26.54 -2.77
CA ARG A 207 2.24 -26.69 -3.97
C ARG A 207 1.56 -26.17 -5.22
N ILE A 208 0.24 -26.26 -5.30
CA ILE A 208 -0.51 -25.77 -6.46
C ILE A 208 -0.62 -24.25 -6.40
N ILE A 209 -1.12 -23.71 -5.29
CA ILE A 209 -1.47 -22.28 -5.18
C ILE A 209 -0.25 -21.35 -5.04
N TYR A 210 0.89 -21.86 -4.58
CA TYR A 210 2.13 -21.08 -4.43
C TYR A 210 3.20 -21.40 -5.48
N ARG A 211 2.88 -22.19 -6.51
CA ARG A 211 3.84 -22.48 -7.60
C ARG A 211 4.07 -21.24 -8.45
N ILE A 212 5.33 -20.84 -8.58
CA ILE A 212 5.78 -19.73 -9.40
C ILE A 212 5.46 -20.05 -10.87
N GLY A 213 4.85 -19.08 -11.56
CA GLY A 213 4.45 -19.24 -12.97
C GLY A 213 3.19 -20.08 -13.18
N SER A 214 2.47 -20.45 -12.12
CA SER A 214 1.14 -21.06 -12.26
C SER A 214 0.07 -20.02 -12.59
N GLU A 215 -1.04 -20.49 -13.17
CA GLU A 215 -2.25 -19.68 -13.40
C GLU A 215 -3.11 -19.55 -12.13
N GLU A 216 -2.65 -20.08 -11.00
CA GLU A 216 -3.38 -20.05 -9.73
C GLU A 216 -3.39 -18.66 -9.10
N ARG A 217 -4.48 -18.35 -8.40
CA ARG A 217 -4.86 -16.96 -8.09
C ARG A 217 -3.87 -16.19 -7.21
N CYS A 218 -3.19 -16.84 -6.25
CA CYS A 218 -2.28 -16.13 -5.34
C CYS A 218 -1.06 -15.54 -6.08
N VAL A 219 -0.44 -16.31 -6.98
CA VAL A 219 0.79 -15.89 -7.69
C VAL A 219 0.52 -14.92 -8.84
N GLN A 220 -0.75 -14.74 -9.23
CA GLN A 220 -1.15 -13.73 -10.21
C GLN A 220 -0.95 -12.31 -9.68
N CYS A 221 -1.19 -12.12 -8.38
CA CYS A 221 -1.03 -10.82 -7.72
C CYS A 221 0.26 -10.73 -6.91
N HIS A 222 0.66 -11.80 -6.22
CA HIS A 222 1.79 -11.78 -5.29
C HIS A 222 3.09 -12.31 -5.88
N TYR A 223 4.22 -11.85 -5.33
CA TYR A 223 5.54 -12.39 -5.60
C TYR A 223 5.87 -13.48 -4.59
N VAL A 224 5.96 -14.73 -5.07
CA VAL A 224 6.45 -15.86 -4.26
C VAL A 224 7.96 -15.96 -4.44
N THR A 225 8.69 -15.90 -3.32
CA THR A 225 10.17 -15.97 -3.29
C THR A 225 10.69 -17.34 -2.88
N LYS A 226 9.83 -18.15 -2.26
CA LYS A 226 10.09 -19.56 -1.96
C LYS A 226 8.81 -20.35 -2.12
N GLU A 227 8.81 -21.31 -3.04
CA GLU A 227 7.69 -22.24 -3.24
C GLU A 227 7.52 -23.18 -2.04
N ALA A 228 6.36 -23.82 -1.95
CA ALA A 228 6.12 -24.88 -0.98
C ALA A 228 7.07 -26.07 -1.25
N SER A 229 7.60 -26.69 -0.19
CA SER A 229 8.55 -27.81 -0.34
C SER A 229 7.90 -29.02 -1.03
N THR A 230 8.67 -29.68 -1.89
CA THR A 230 8.29 -30.95 -2.53
C THR A 230 8.61 -32.17 -1.66
N GLU A 231 9.31 -31.98 -0.54
CA GLU A 231 9.63 -33.05 0.40
C GLU A 231 8.36 -33.64 1.03
N ILE A 232 8.39 -34.96 1.26
CA ILE A 232 7.29 -35.75 1.82
C ILE A 232 7.57 -35.95 3.32
N GLU A 233 7.95 -34.90 4.02
CA GLU A 233 8.00 -34.86 5.48
C GLU A 233 6.75 -34.15 5.99
N ASP A 234 6.26 -34.53 7.18
CA ASP A 234 5.01 -34.07 7.84
C ASP A 234 4.29 -32.89 7.16
N LEU A 235 4.37 -31.69 7.73
CA LEU A 235 3.96 -30.46 7.04
C LEU A 235 5.20 -29.84 6.41
N ALA A 236 5.13 -29.59 5.11
CA ALA A 236 6.21 -28.93 4.38
C ALA A 236 6.53 -27.56 5.02
N PRO A 237 7.77 -27.06 4.96
CA PRO A 237 8.06 -25.67 5.31
C PRO A 237 7.15 -24.71 4.53
N LEU A 238 6.66 -23.67 5.22
CA LEU A 238 5.78 -22.67 4.61
C LEU A 238 6.46 -21.99 3.41
N PRO A 239 5.71 -21.69 2.34
CA PRO A 239 6.18 -20.85 1.26
C PRO A 239 6.43 -19.42 1.76
N LYS A 240 7.20 -18.65 0.99
CA LYS A 240 7.44 -17.23 1.28
C LYS A 240 6.82 -16.37 0.20
N VAL A 241 5.93 -15.48 0.63
CA VAL A 241 5.25 -14.48 -0.20
C VAL A 241 5.76 -13.11 0.24
N GLU A 242 6.16 -12.27 -0.70
CA GLU A 242 6.51 -10.89 -0.37
C GLU A 242 5.27 -10.11 0.08
N THR A 243 5.43 -9.29 1.11
CA THR A 243 4.40 -8.32 1.49
C THR A 243 4.24 -7.31 0.36
N PRO A 244 3.00 -6.90 0.02
CA PRO A 244 2.77 -5.90 -1.03
C PRO A 244 3.46 -4.56 -0.81
N ASP A 245 3.87 -4.20 0.42
CA ASP A 245 4.65 -3.00 0.75
C ASP A 245 4.12 -1.71 0.09
N VAL A 246 2.80 -1.61 -0.06
CA VAL A 246 2.12 -0.45 -0.60
C VAL A 246 2.09 0.62 0.50
N PRO A 247 2.74 1.78 0.31
CA PRO A 247 2.74 2.83 1.32
C PRO A 247 1.32 3.29 1.66
N GLU A 248 1.05 3.51 2.95
CA GLU A 248 -0.18 4.20 3.37
C GLU A 248 -0.21 5.65 2.86
N ARG A 249 0.98 6.25 2.66
CA ARG A 249 1.15 7.61 2.18
C ARG A 249 2.41 7.76 1.35
N TRP A 250 2.24 8.30 0.15
CA TRP A 250 3.34 8.81 -0.65
C TRP A 250 3.60 10.27 -0.28
N LEU A 251 4.86 10.69 -0.38
CA LEU A 251 5.27 12.06 -0.07
C LEU A 251 4.80 12.50 1.34
N ASP A 252 5.23 11.72 2.33
CA ASP A 252 4.94 11.88 3.77
C ASP A 252 5.20 13.29 4.33
N HIS A 253 6.13 14.04 3.74
CA HIS A 253 6.45 15.43 4.08
C HIS A 253 5.75 16.47 3.21
N SER A 254 4.66 16.11 2.54
CA SER A 254 3.86 17.02 1.72
C SER A 254 2.40 17.05 2.13
N ARG A 255 1.75 18.21 1.97
CA ARG A 255 0.30 18.35 2.12
C ARG A 255 -0.34 18.45 0.75
N PHE A 256 -1.38 17.66 0.53
CA PHE A 256 -2.23 17.74 -0.64
C PHE A 256 -3.59 17.17 -0.28
N ALA A 257 -4.65 17.96 -0.45
CA ALA A 257 -6.02 17.52 -0.20
C ALA A 257 -6.74 17.25 -1.52
N HIS A 258 -7.14 16.00 -1.76
CA HIS A 258 -7.79 15.62 -3.01
C HIS A 258 -9.20 16.22 -3.14
N GLU A 259 -9.96 16.34 -2.05
CA GLU A 259 -11.30 16.95 -2.05
C GLU A 259 -11.28 18.41 -2.53
N ALA A 260 -10.24 19.16 -2.14
CA ALA A 260 -10.03 20.53 -2.60
C ALA A 260 -9.73 20.62 -4.12
N HIS A 261 -9.36 19.50 -4.74
CA HIS A 261 -9.07 19.36 -6.16
C HIS A 261 -10.08 18.47 -6.90
N SER A 262 -11.22 18.14 -6.28
CA SER A 262 -12.23 17.20 -6.81
C SER A 262 -12.83 17.59 -8.16
N THR A 263 -12.72 18.86 -8.56
CA THR A 263 -13.17 19.35 -9.88
C THR A 263 -12.16 19.14 -11.01
N VAL A 264 -10.96 18.64 -10.70
CA VAL A 264 -9.88 18.37 -11.67
C VAL A 264 -9.84 16.87 -11.95
N SER A 265 -9.59 16.50 -13.21
CA SER A 265 -9.45 15.08 -13.57
C SER A 265 -8.20 14.48 -12.90
N CYS A 266 -8.31 13.24 -12.41
CA CYS A 266 -7.21 12.52 -11.76
C CYS A 266 -5.94 12.49 -12.64
N GLU A 267 -6.11 12.30 -13.95
CA GLU A 267 -5.01 12.14 -14.93
C GLU A 267 -4.15 13.41 -15.10
N GLU A 268 -4.66 14.59 -14.70
CA GLU A 268 -3.87 15.83 -14.74
C GLU A 268 -2.68 15.78 -13.77
N CYS A 269 -2.83 15.05 -12.66
CA CYS A 269 -1.80 14.85 -11.64
C CYS A 269 -1.19 13.44 -11.64
N HIS A 270 -1.93 12.45 -12.16
CA HIS A 270 -1.51 11.06 -12.32
C HIS A 270 -1.30 10.72 -13.81
N PRO A 271 -0.32 11.35 -14.48
CA PRO A 271 -0.14 11.18 -15.92
C PRO A 271 0.25 9.73 -16.25
N GLY A 272 -0.35 9.17 -17.30
CA GLY A 272 -0.04 7.82 -17.77
C GLY A 272 -0.64 6.69 -16.93
N VAL A 273 -1.45 7.00 -15.90
CA VAL A 273 -2.07 6.00 -15.01
C VAL A 273 -2.85 4.94 -15.78
N LEU A 274 -3.62 5.33 -16.80
CA LEU A 274 -4.42 4.41 -17.59
C LEU A 274 -3.61 3.52 -18.54
N GLN A 275 -2.31 3.79 -18.71
CA GLN A 275 -1.41 3.04 -19.58
C GLN A 275 -0.41 2.20 -18.79
N SER A 276 -0.36 2.36 -17.47
CA SER A 276 0.56 1.62 -16.62
C SER A 276 0.23 0.14 -16.57
N GLU A 277 1.26 -0.66 -16.77
CA GLU A 277 1.19 -2.12 -16.76
C GLU A 277 1.85 -2.72 -15.50
N LYS A 278 2.48 -1.90 -14.67
CA LYS A 278 3.28 -2.33 -13.53
C LYS A 278 3.01 -1.45 -12.31
N ALA A 279 2.85 -2.08 -11.15
CA ALA A 279 2.72 -1.35 -9.89
C ALA A 279 3.97 -0.52 -9.53
N THR A 280 5.15 -0.88 -10.07
CA THR A 280 6.41 -0.16 -9.84
C THR A 280 6.52 1.15 -10.61
N ASP A 281 5.58 1.45 -11.50
CA ASP A 281 5.58 2.70 -12.26
C ASP A 281 5.26 3.88 -11.32
N LEU A 282 5.98 5.00 -11.46
CA LEU A 282 5.66 6.22 -10.74
C LEU A 282 4.50 6.94 -11.43
N LEU A 283 3.29 6.81 -10.88
CA LEU A 283 2.06 7.34 -11.47
C LEU A 283 1.60 8.64 -10.81
N PHE A 284 2.53 9.55 -10.55
CA PHE A 284 2.26 10.90 -10.06
C PHE A 284 3.27 11.87 -10.67
N PHE A 285 2.98 13.16 -10.58
CA PHE A 285 3.83 14.23 -11.12
C PHE A 285 5.30 14.16 -10.67
N ASP A 286 6.21 14.69 -11.49
CA ASP A 286 7.65 14.67 -11.21
C ASP A 286 8.16 15.87 -10.40
N SER A 287 7.47 16.98 -10.56
CA SER A 287 7.92 18.31 -10.18
C SER A 287 6.74 19.24 -9.91
N ILE A 288 7.04 20.41 -9.35
CA ILE A 288 6.04 21.44 -9.03
C ILE A 288 5.37 22.04 -10.28
N VAL A 289 5.90 21.77 -11.48
CA VAL A 289 5.36 22.25 -12.76
C VAL A 289 3.87 21.93 -12.87
N THR A 290 3.45 20.74 -12.42
CA THR A 290 2.05 20.30 -12.44
C THR A 290 1.17 21.22 -11.59
N CYS A 291 1.56 21.51 -10.35
CA CYS A 291 0.83 22.40 -9.46
C CYS A 291 0.80 23.84 -9.99
N ALA A 292 1.93 24.30 -10.56
CA ALA A 292 2.06 25.64 -11.10
C ALA A 292 1.10 25.94 -12.26
N LYS A 293 0.58 24.93 -12.98
CA LYS A 293 -0.43 25.14 -14.03
C LYS A 293 -1.68 25.88 -13.54
N CYS A 294 -2.05 25.70 -12.27
CA CYS A 294 -3.22 26.32 -11.65
C CYS A 294 -2.85 27.31 -10.55
N HIS A 295 -1.77 27.04 -9.80
CA HIS A 295 -1.30 27.91 -8.71
C HIS A 295 -0.36 29.03 -9.18
N ALA A 296 0.05 29.10 -10.45
CA ALA A 296 0.77 30.25 -11.01
C ALA A 296 -0.14 31.02 -11.97
N PRO A 297 -0.88 32.02 -11.46
CA PRO A 297 -0.26 33.33 -11.32
C PRO A 297 -0.51 33.96 -9.94
N LYS A 298 0.60 34.33 -9.27
CA LYS A 298 0.70 35.19 -8.06
C LYS A 298 -0.62 35.37 -7.30
N GLN A 299 -1.01 34.35 -6.54
CA GLN A 299 -1.83 34.59 -5.36
C GLN A 299 -0.87 34.70 -4.18
N ASP A 300 -1.10 35.66 -3.29
CA ASP A 300 -0.20 36.03 -2.17
C ASP A 300 0.04 34.89 -1.15
N ARG A 301 -0.49 33.68 -1.40
CA ARG A 301 -0.46 32.49 -0.53
C ARG A 301 0.22 31.25 -1.13
N ASN A 302 0.82 31.37 -2.32
CA ASN A 302 1.53 30.24 -2.94
C ASN A 302 3.02 30.30 -2.57
N ASN A 303 3.35 29.68 -1.44
CA ASN A 303 4.68 29.65 -0.82
C ASN A 303 5.11 28.20 -0.51
N CYS A 304 6.28 28.02 0.09
CA CYS A 304 6.82 26.71 0.45
C CYS A 304 5.88 25.90 1.36
N THR A 305 5.18 26.55 2.29
CA THR A 305 4.31 25.89 3.28
C THR A 305 2.99 25.41 2.69
N LEU A 306 2.62 25.84 1.47
CA LEU A 306 1.48 25.31 0.74
C LEU A 306 1.62 23.80 0.50
N CYS A 307 2.82 23.35 0.13
CA CYS A 307 3.07 21.97 -0.25
C CYS A 307 3.91 21.21 0.78
N HIS A 308 4.84 21.87 1.47
CA HIS A 308 5.80 21.19 2.35
C HIS A 308 5.42 21.25 3.82
N ASP A 309 5.52 20.08 4.47
CA ASP A 309 5.40 19.94 5.91
C ASP A 309 6.78 20.04 6.59
N PHE A 310 7.02 21.15 7.28
CA PHE A 310 8.31 21.42 7.95
C PHE A 310 8.32 21.05 9.43
N HIS A 311 7.15 20.94 10.07
CA HIS A 311 7.06 20.38 11.41
C HIS A 311 6.76 18.89 11.30
N PRO A 312 7.40 18.04 12.13
CA PRO A 312 6.94 16.67 12.28
C PRO A 312 5.53 16.75 12.85
N ASN A 313 4.52 16.53 12.00
CA ASN A 313 3.26 16.04 12.49
C ASN A 313 3.63 14.76 13.23
N ASN A 314 3.41 14.74 14.55
CA ASN A 314 3.64 13.56 15.36
C ASN A 314 2.61 12.49 14.97
N TRP A 315 2.73 11.95 13.75
CA TRP A 315 2.06 10.76 13.30
C TRP A 315 2.73 9.60 14.07
N LYS A 316 2.40 9.52 15.35
CA LYS A 316 2.49 8.24 16.03
C LYS A 316 1.49 7.34 15.29
N THR A 317 2.04 6.51 14.42
CA THR A 317 1.58 5.18 14.05
C THR A 317 0.09 4.90 14.35
N SER A 318 -0.63 4.52 13.29
CA SER A 318 -1.95 3.88 13.28
C SER A 318 -2.13 2.67 14.21
N LYS A 319 -1.15 2.34 15.08
CA LYS A 319 -1.24 1.35 16.17
C LYS A 319 -2.20 1.71 17.31
N THR A 320 -3.01 2.78 17.22
CA THR A 320 -4.00 3.15 18.27
C THR A 320 -5.46 2.96 17.88
N LEU A 321 -5.77 2.44 16.68
CA LEU A 321 -7.14 2.01 16.37
C LEU A 321 -7.48 0.61 16.94
N GLU A 322 -6.50 -0.23 17.26
CA GLU A 322 -6.75 -1.51 17.96
C GLU A 322 -7.07 -1.34 19.46
N ALA A 323 -6.72 -0.20 20.07
CA ALA A 323 -6.93 0.01 21.50
C ALA A 323 -8.35 0.49 21.87
N ARG A 324 -9.19 0.85 20.88
CA ARG A 324 -10.57 1.32 21.14
C ARG A 324 -11.64 0.24 21.02
N ASN A 325 -11.36 -0.91 20.40
CA ASN A 325 -12.33 -2.01 20.28
C ASN A 325 -12.17 -3.13 21.33
N LEU A 326 -11.11 -3.10 22.15
CA LEU A 326 -10.92 -4.07 23.25
C LEU A 326 -11.46 -3.60 24.61
N ALA A 327 -11.84 -2.32 24.75
CA ALA A 327 -12.35 -1.77 26.00
C ALA A 327 -13.88 -1.90 26.19
N SER A 328 -14.62 -2.43 25.20
CA SER A 328 -16.08 -2.65 25.30
C SER A 328 -16.48 -4.12 25.51
N LEU A 329 -15.53 -5.03 25.76
CA LEU A 329 -15.82 -6.46 25.97
C LEU A 329 -15.29 -7.05 27.29
N THR A 330 -14.86 -6.21 28.23
CA THR A 330 -14.44 -6.70 29.55
C THR A 330 -14.94 -5.81 30.69
N SER A 331 -16.18 -6.05 31.12
CA SER A 331 -16.52 -6.14 32.54
C SER A 331 -17.88 -6.84 32.73
N PRO A 332 -18.03 -7.64 33.80
CA PRO A 332 -19.16 -8.55 34.02
C PRO A 332 -20.50 -7.87 34.30
#